data_AF-A0A5S6PFN3-F1
#
_entry.id   AF-A0A5S6PFN3-F1
#
_cell.length_a   1.000
_cell.length_b   1.000
_cell.length_c   1.000
_cell.angle_alpha   90.00
_cell.angle_beta   90.00
_cell.angle_gamma   90.00
#
_symmetry.space_group_name_H-M   'P 1'
#
loop_
_entity.id
_entity.type
_entity.pdbx_description
1 polymer ?
#
loop_
_entity_poly.entity_id
_entity_poly.type
_entity_poly.pdbx_seq_one_letter_code
_entity_poly.pdbx_strand_id
1 'polypeptide(L)'
;MFVSVGVVLFTLADQFSKYHIIEKDGKSVHSLSNLHFNPGRFLLMFATFLSAYLGICQENLYCTYGNHSREAIFFIHFLSLPGFFLFNDIWQALVHFNNSDVFFIFGLRFPLLLLWIYMVLNCIFQWICITNVHTLISLTTSLNVAMVITLRKFLLMVLSVILFKNPFTFMHCIGCLLVLLGTIASTLCDFKFKFARKKSV
;
A
#
# COMPACT_ATOMS: atom_id res chain seq x y z
N MET A 1 -14.69 -10.58 -5.48
CA MET A 1 -15.77 -10.41 -4.46
C MET A 1 -15.32 -10.85 -3.08
N PHE A 2 -14.93 -12.11 -2.86
CA PHE A 2 -14.45 -12.58 -1.55
C PHE A 2 -13.37 -11.68 -0.95
N VAL A 3 -12.28 -11.40 -1.67
CA VAL A 3 -11.20 -10.52 -1.17
C VAL A 3 -11.72 -9.15 -0.69
N SER A 4 -12.60 -8.50 -1.45
CA SER A 4 -13.17 -7.21 -1.08
C SER A 4 -14.00 -7.28 0.20
N VAL A 5 -14.87 -8.28 0.34
CA VAL A 5 -15.69 -8.49 1.55
C VAL A 5 -14.79 -8.75 2.76
N GLY A 6 -13.73 -9.54 2.59
CA GLY A 6 -12.80 -9.88 3.67
C GLY A 6 -12.00 -8.67 4.15
N VAL A 7 -11.52 -7.83 3.22
CA VAL A 7 -10.83 -6.58 3.56
C VAL A 7 -11.76 -5.62 4.30
N VAL A 8 -13.00 -5.45 3.83
CA VAL A 8 -14.00 -4.60 4.51
C VAL A 8 -14.30 -5.11 5.91
N LEU A 9 -14.54 -6.41 6.08
CA LEU A 9 -14.85 -7.02 7.37
C LEU A 9 -13.66 -6.90 8.35
N PHE A 10 -12.43 -7.14 7.88
CA PHE A 10 -11.23 -6.95 8.69
C PHE A 10 -11.05 -5.48 9.10
N THR A 11 -11.28 -4.55 8.18
CA THR A 11 -11.14 -3.11 8.45
C THR A 11 -12.19 -2.64 9.46
N LEU A 12 -13.43 -3.11 9.33
CA LEU A 12 -14.48 -2.84 10.31
C LEU A 12 -14.09 -3.39 11.70
N ALA A 13 -13.53 -4.60 11.77
CA ALA A 13 -13.06 -5.17 13.02
C ALA A 13 -11.95 -4.33 13.68
N ASP A 14 -11.00 -3.82 12.89
CA ASP A 14 -9.92 -2.94 13.38
C ASP A 14 -10.48 -1.59 13.86
N GLN A 15 -11.45 -1.01 13.14
CA GLN A 15 -12.13 0.23 13.55
C GLN A 15 -12.85 0.07 14.88
N PHE A 16 -13.62 -1.01 15.07
CA PHE A 16 -14.31 -1.28 16.34
C PHE A 16 -13.34 -1.53 17.50
N SER A 17 -12.24 -2.23 17.23
CA SER A 17 -11.18 -2.46 18.23
C SER A 17 -10.55 -1.15 18.69
N LYS A 18 -10.32 -0.20 17.78
CA LYS A 18 -9.75 1.12 18.10
C LYS A 18 -10.74 2.04 18.78
N TYR A 19 -12.01 2.02 18.39
CA TYR A 19 -13.05 2.84 19.00
C TYR A 19 -13.16 2.58 20.51
N HIS A 20 -13.12 1.31 20.93
CA HIS A 20 -13.18 0.93 22.34
C HIS A 20 -11.94 1.39 23.16
N ILE A 21 -10.80 1.62 22.50
CA ILE A 21 -9.60 2.18 23.15
C ILE A 21 -9.74 3.71 23.28
N ILE A 22 -10.22 4.39 22.23
CA ILE A 22 -10.39 5.86 22.21
C ILE A 22 -11.46 6.32 23.20
N GLU A 23 -12.55 5.57 23.35
CA GLU A 23 -13.60 5.89 24.32
C GLU A 23 -13.09 5.86 25.77
N LYS A 24 -12.07 5.05 26.07
CA LYS A 24 -11.41 5.01 27.38
C LYS A 24 -10.46 6.18 27.66
N ASP A 25 -9.97 6.89 26.64
CA ASP A 25 -8.87 7.86 26.79
C ASP A 25 -9.26 9.33 26.60
N GLY A 26 -10.47 9.68 26.13
CA GLY A 26 -10.83 11.10 26.06
C GLY A 26 -12.10 11.47 25.30
N LYS A 27 -13.02 12.10 26.03
CA LYS A 27 -14.37 12.57 25.61
C LYS A 27 -14.42 13.73 24.60
N SER A 28 -13.44 13.93 23.70
CA SER A 28 -13.30 15.23 23.00
C SER A 28 -13.37 15.25 21.46
N VAL A 29 -13.64 14.14 20.75
CA VAL A 29 -13.54 14.14 19.26
C VAL A 29 -14.89 14.21 18.52
N HIS A 30 -16.03 14.11 19.23
CA HIS A 30 -17.30 13.73 18.59
C HIS A 30 -18.19 14.84 18.02
N SER A 31 -17.79 16.13 18.01
CA SER A 31 -18.72 17.24 17.70
C SER A 31 -18.38 18.14 16.48
N LEU A 32 -17.21 18.00 15.85
CA LEU A 32 -16.76 18.98 14.81
C LEU A 32 -16.80 18.49 13.35
N SER A 33 -17.20 17.25 13.05
CA SER A 33 -16.91 16.62 11.74
C SER A 33 -18.08 16.43 10.77
N ASN A 34 -19.30 16.88 11.09
CA ASN A 34 -20.47 16.59 10.23
C ASN A 34 -20.58 17.47 8.97
N LEU A 35 -19.76 18.50 8.79
CA LEU A 35 -19.87 19.40 7.62
C LEU A 35 -18.72 19.33 6.59
N HIS A 36 -17.54 18.78 6.92
CA HIS A 36 -16.37 18.77 6.02
C HIS A 36 -15.97 17.37 5.51
N PHE A 37 -16.89 16.39 5.53
CA PHE A 37 -16.59 15.03 5.05
C PHE A 37 -16.74 14.84 3.52
N ASN A 38 -17.23 15.86 2.80
CA ASN A 38 -17.50 15.74 1.37
C ASN A 38 -16.25 15.78 0.46
N PRO A 39 -15.27 16.69 0.62
CA PRO A 39 -14.15 16.77 -0.32
C PRO A 39 -13.23 15.55 -0.26
N GLY A 40 -12.98 14.98 0.93
CA GLY A 40 -12.10 13.81 1.08
C GLY A 40 -12.66 12.55 0.42
N ARG A 41 -13.98 12.33 0.52
CA ARG A 41 -14.65 11.21 -0.17
C ARG A 41 -14.57 11.34 -1.69
N PHE A 42 -14.80 12.54 -2.21
CA PHE A 42 -14.69 12.81 -3.64
C PHE A 42 -13.26 12.60 -4.15
N LEU A 43 -12.26 13.11 -3.42
CA LEU A 43 -10.83 12.93 -3.75
C LEU A 43 -10.44 11.45 -3.79
N LEU A 44 -10.87 10.64 -2.81
CA LEU A 44 -10.62 9.21 -2.77
C LEU A 44 -11.30 8.46 -3.91
N MET A 45 -12.54 8.82 -4.25
CA MET A 45 -13.24 8.26 -5.41
C MET A 45 -12.45 8.55 -6.68
N PHE A 46 -12.08 9.81 -6.93
CA PHE A 46 -11.30 10.19 -8.11
C PHE A 46 -9.93 9.50 -8.17
N ALA A 47 -9.22 9.41 -7.05
CA ALA A 47 -7.92 8.73 -6.96
C ALA A 47 -8.01 7.23 -7.27
N THR A 48 -9.09 6.55 -6.87
CA THR A 48 -9.27 5.12 -7.18
C THR A 48 -9.56 4.89 -8.66
N PHE A 49 -10.33 5.77 -9.31
CA PHE A 49 -10.52 5.75 -10.76
C PHE A 49 -9.20 5.96 -11.52
N LEU A 50 -8.42 6.98 -11.17
CA LEU A 50 -7.11 7.22 -11.76
C LEU A 50 -6.15 6.04 -11.56
N SER A 51 -6.18 5.41 -10.37
CA SER A 51 -5.36 4.23 -10.08
C SER A 51 -5.74 3.03 -10.95
N ALA A 52 -7.04 2.80 -11.18
CA ALA A 52 -7.52 1.74 -12.06
C ALA A 52 -7.13 2.01 -13.53
N TYR A 53 -7.29 3.26 -13.98
CA TYR A 53 -6.86 3.68 -15.32
C TYR A 53 -5.35 3.51 -15.53
N LEU A 54 -4.54 3.92 -14.55
CA LEU A 54 -3.09 3.77 -14.58
C LEU A 54 -2.68 2.30 -14.69
N GLY A 55 -3.33 1.38 -13.97
CA GLY A 55 -3.05 -0.06 -14.08
C GLY A 55 -3.30 -0.62 -15.49
N ILE A 56 -4.37 -0.18 -16.16
CA ILE A 56 -4.68 -0.57 -17.54
C ILE A 56 -3.68 0.06 -18.52
N CYS A 57 -3.36 1.33 -18.36
CA CYS A 57 -2.35 2.01 -19.20
C CYS A 57 -0.98 1.33 -19.09
N GLN A 58 -0.57 0.93 -17.89
CA GLN A 58 0.69 0.21 -17.70
C GLN A 58 0.68 -1.14 -18.40
N GLU A 59 -0.39 -1.93 -18.30
CA GLU A 59 -0.53 -3.19 -19.03
C GLU A 59 -0.44 -2.97 -20.56
N ASN A 60 -1.19 -2.01 -21.10
CA ASN A 60 -1.15 -1.69 -22.53
C ASN A 60 0.24 -1.23 -23.00
N LEU A 61 0.95 -0.45 -22.18
CA LEU A 61 2.30 0.01 -22.47
C LEU A 61 3.28 -1.17 -22.59
N TYR A 62 3.25 -2.11 -21.63
CA TYR A 62 4.13 -3.29 -21.67
C TYR A 62 3.77 -4.27 -22.80
N CYS A 63 2.48 -4.39 -23.15
CA CYS A 63 2.05 -5.19 -24.30
C CYS A 63 2.52 -4.60 -25.63
N THR A 64 2.57 -3.26 -25.75
CA THR A 64 2.90 -2.57 -27.01
C THR A 64 4.41 -2.42 -27.22
N TYR A 65 5.16 -1.99 -26.19
CA TYR A 65 6.59 -1.67 -26.29
C TYR A 65 7.51 -2.77 -25.74
N GLY A 66 6.94 -3.89 -25.27
CA GLY A 66 7.69 -4.98 -24.68
C GLY A 66 8.11 -4.74 -23.23
N ASN A 67 8.76 -5.75 -22.64
CA ASN A 67 9.07 -5.81 -21.21
C ASN A 67 10.31 -4.98 -20.83
N HIS A 68 10.22 -3.66 -20.99
CA HIS A 68 11.26 -2.71 -20.57
C HIS A 68 10.92 -2.09 -19.20
N SER A 69 10.75 -2.93 -18.18
CA SER A 69 10.36 -2.48 -16.82
C SER A 69 11.35 -1.48 -16.19
N ARG A 70 12.65 -1.63 -16.44
CA ARG A 70 13.68 -0.71 -15.91
C ARG A 70 13.58 0.69 -16.51
N GLU A 71 13.31 0.79 -17.82
CA GLU A 71 13.14 2.07 -18.50
C GLU A 71 11.87 2.77 -18.03
N ALA A 72 10.75 2.03 -17.93
CA ALA A 72 9.51 2.58 -17.40
C ALA A 72 9.67 3.16 -15.98
N ILE A 73 10.37 2.45 -15.10
CA ILE A 73 10.69 2.93 -13.75
C ILE A 73 11.52 4.22 -13.84
N PHE A 74 12.57 4.26 -14.67
CA PHE A 74 13.41 5.45 -14.84
C PHE A 74 12.58 6.67 -15.28
N PHE A 75 11.76 6.53 -16.32
CA PHE A 75 10.93 7.63 -16.82
C PHE A 75 9.92 8.13 -15.80
N ILE A 76 9.26 7.23 -15.05
CA ILE A 76 8.28 7.61 -14.03
C ILE A 76 8.94 8.41 -12.90
N HIS A 77 10.09 7.96 -12.41
CA HIS A 77 10.79 8.66 -11.33
C HIS A 77 11.39 9.98 -11.83
N PHE A 78 11.98 9.99 -13.03
CA PHE A 78 12.51 11.19 -13.64
C PHE A 78 11.43 12.25 -13.87
N LEU A 79 10.24 11.86 -14.34
CA LEU A 79 9.11 12.77 -14.55
C LEU A 79 8.52 13.31 -13.24
N SER A 80 8.64 12.57 -12.14
CA SER A 80 8.19 13.04 -10.82
C SER A 80 9.11 14.09 -10.22
N LEU A 81 10.41 14.05 -10.55
CA LEU A 81 11.44 14.96 -10.05
C LEU A 81 11.14 16.46 -10.28
N PRO A 82 10.77 16.93 -11.49
CA PRO A 82 10.39 18.33 -11.69
C PRO A 82 9.14 18.73 -10.90
N GLY A 83 8.24 17.78 -10.61
CA GLY A 83 7.08 18.02 -9.76
C GLY A 83 7.47 18.35 -8.31
N PHE A 84 8.48 17.68 -7.77
CA PHE A 84 8.96 17.93 -6.41
C PHE A 84 9.50 19.34 -6.22
N PHE A 85 10.09 19.96 -7.25
CA PHE A 85 10.66 21.31 -7.13
C PHE A 85 9.60 22.40 -6.87
N LEU A 86 8.33 22.15 -7.21
CA LEU A 86 7.24 23.11 -7.01
C LEU A 86 6.75 23.18 -5.55
N PHE A 87 7.12 22.21 -4.70
CA PHE A 87 6.63 22.14 -3.33
C PHE A 87 7.68 22.69 -2.35
N ASN A 88 7.38 23.85 -1.75
CA ASN A 88 8.23 24.49 -0.73
C ASN A 88 8.36 23.66 0.57
N ASP A 89 7.49 22.68 0.77
CA ASP A 89 7.45 21.84 1.97
C ASP A 89 8.73 21.00 2.16
N ILE A 90 9.45 20.71 1.08
CA ILE A 90 10.70 19.94 1.12
C ILE A 90 11.75 20.66 1.97
N TRP A 91 11.80 22.00 1.89
CA TRP A 91 12.75 22.79 2.67
C TRP A 91 12.45 22.73 4.16
N GLN A 92 11.17 22.84 4.53
CA GLN A 92 10.74 22.73 5.93
C GLN A 92 11.03 21.33 6.47
N ALA A 93 10.76 20.29 5.69
CA ALA A 93 11.10 18.91 6.05
C ALA A 93 12.61 18.76 6.28
N LEU A 94 13.47 19.30 5.41
CA LEU A 94 14.91 19.22 5.57
C LEU A 94 15.42 19.85 6.88
N VAL A 95 14.87 21.01 7.26
CA VAL A 95 15.20 21.68 8.53
C VAL A 95 14.79 20.82 9.73
N HIS A 96 13.61 20.21 9.72
CA HIS A 96 13.18 19.30 10.78
C HIS A 96 14.05 18.04 10.87
N PHE A 97 14.42 17.48 9.72
CA PHE A 97 15.29 16.30 9.66
C PHE A 97 16.70 16.59 10.17
N ASN A 98 17.22 17.80 9.98
CA ASN A 98 18.55 18.22 10.45
C ASN A 98 18.58 18.57 11.96
N ASN A 99 17.44 18.87 12.57
CA ASN A 99 17.34 19.15 14.01
C ASN A 99 17.06 17.88 14.85
N SER A 100 17.05 16.71 14.22
CA SER A 100 16.67 15.46 14.87
C SER A 100 17.82 14.79 15.60
N ASP A 101 17.49 14.03 16.63
CA ASP A 101 18.46 13.38 17.51
C ASP A 101 19.43 12.45 16.75
N VAL A 102 20.68 12.45 17.22
CA VAL A 102 21.72 11.55 16.75
C VAL A 102 21.37 10.11 17.10
N PHE A 103 21.64 9.21 16.18
CA PHE A 103 21.36 7.80 16.37
C PHE A 103 22.42 7.13 17.25
N PHE A 104 21.97 6.56 18.36
CA PHE A 104 22.83 5.77 19.26
C PHE A 104 22.61 4.27 18.96
N ILE A 105 23.56 3.63 18.27
CA ILE A 105 23.64 2.17 18.19
C ILE A 105 24.89 1.71 18.95
N PHE A 106 24.70 0.69 19.80
CA PHE A 106 25.79 -0.06 20.43
C PHE A 106 26.83 0.83 21.15
N GLY A 107 26.36 1.87 21.84
CA GLY A 107 27.22 2.80 22.59
C GLY A 107 28.11 3.73 21.75
N LEU A 108 28.12 3.60 20.41
CA LEU A 108 28.79 4.54 19.52
C LEU A 108 27.83 5.66 19.11
N ARG A 109 28.25 6.91 19.32
CA ARG A 109 27.58 8.11 18.81
C ARG A 109 27.83 8.20 17.31
N PHE A 110 26.89 7.72 16.49
CA PHE A 110 26.94 8.00 15.07
C PHE A 110 26.35 9.39 14.82
N PRO A 111 27.03 10.28 14.07
CA PRO A 111 26.51 11.61 13.71
C PRO A 111 25.37 11.54 12.68
N LEU A 112 24.74 10.37 12.53
CA LEU A 112 23.63 10.17 11.61
C LEU A 112 22.33 10.43 12.36
N LEU A 113 21.54 11.35 11.82
CA LEU A 113 20.27 11.74 12.40
C LEU A 113 19.24 10.65 12.13
N LEU A 114 18.54 10.22 13.19
CA LEU A 114 17.66 9.05 13.15
C LEU A 114 16.60 9.14 12.04
N LEU A 115 16.03 10.32 11.80
CA LEU A 115 15.03 10.53 10.76
C LEU A 115 15.56 10.26 9.35
N TRP A 116 16.84 10.59 9.09
CA TRP A 116 17.47 10.27 7.80
C TRP A 116 17.61 8.78 7.59
N ILE A 117 17.96 8.03 8.65
CA ILE A 117 18.05 6.57 8.58
C ILE A 117 16.69 5.97 8.28
N TYR A 118 15.63 6.41 8.98
CA TYR A 118 14.26 5.94 8.70
C TYR A 118 13.80 6.31 7.28
N MET A 119 14.15 7.49 6.77
CA MET A 119 13.82 7.88 5.41
C MET A 119 14.54 7.01 4.38
N VAL A 120 15.86 6.81 4.53
CA VAL A 120 16.65 5.93 3.64
C VAL A 120 16.09 4.52 3.65
N LEU A 121 15.75 3.99 4.83
CA LEU A 121 15.17 2.65 4.95
C LEU A 121 13.80 2.55 4.26
N ASN A 122 12.92 3.54 4.44
CA ASN A 122 11.64 3.62 3.72
C ASN A 122 11.84 3.70 2.20
N CYS A 123 12.81 4.50 1.73
CA CYS A 123 13.14 4.60 0.31
C CYS A 123 13.62 3.26 -0.26
N ILE A 124 14.47 2.52 0.45
CA ILE A 124 14.94 1.18 0.03
C ILE A 124 13.77 0.21 -0.07
N PHE A 125 12.91 0.14 0.96
CA PHE A 125 11.74 -0.74 0.93
C PHE A 125 10.76 -0.36 -0.18
N GLN A 126 10.52 0.93 -0.40
CA GLN A 126 9.65 1.41 -1.45
C GLN A 126 10.22 1.11 -2.84
N TRP A 127 11.53 1.26 -3.03
CA TRP A 127 12.19 0.91 -4.28
C TRP A 127 12.05 -0.59 -4.58
N ILE A 128 12.37 -1.46 -3.62
CA ILE A 128 12.17 -2.92 -3.76
C ILE A 128 10.69 -3.22 -4.07
N CYS A 129 9.76 -2.58 -3.36
CA CYS A 129 8.32 -2.72 -3.53
C CYS A 129 7.87 -2.38 -4.96
N ILE A 130 8.29 -1.22 -5.48
CA ILE A 130 7.95 -0.71 -6.81
C ILE A 130 8.58 -1.57 -7.91
N THR A 131 9.87 -1.91 -7.80
CA THR A 131 10.54 -2.77 -8.79
C THR A 131 9.82 -4.10 -8.94
N ASN A 132 9.46 -4.76 -7.84
CA ASN A 132 8.71 -6.02 -7.88
C ASN A 132 7.32 -5.85 -8.51
N VAL A 133 6.63 -4.74 -8.26
CA VAL A 133 5.31 -4.47 -8.86
C VAL A 133 5.43 -4.24 -10.37
N HIS A 134 6.40 -3.44 -10.81
CA HIS A 134 6.63 -3.18 -12.23
C HIS A 134 7.02 -4.43 -13.01
N THR A 135 7.86 -5.29 -12.44
CA THR A 135 8.18 -6.61 -13.02
C THR A 135 6.95 -7.52 -13.05
N LEU A 136 6.07 -7.45 -12.05
CA LEU A 136 4.84 -8.25 -12.05
C LEU A 136 3.87 -7.78 -13.15
N ILE A 137 3.70 -6.47 -13.33
CA ILE A 137 2.84 -5.91 -14.39
C ILE A 137 3.30 -6.35 -15.78
N SER A 138 4.60 -6.48 -16.00
CA SER A 138 5.09 -6.91 -17.31
C SER A 138 4.95 -8.42 -17.58
N LEU A 139 4.59 -9.21 -16.56
CA LEU A 139 4.45 -10.67 -16.66
C LEU A 139 2.99 -11.15 -16.56
N THR A 140 2.08 -10.31 -16.08
CA THR A 140 0.68 -10.68 -15.87
C THR A 140 -0.27 -9.53 -16.13
N THR A 141 -1.55 -9.83 -16.28
CA THR A 141 -2.60 -8.84 -16.48
C THR A 141 -2.76 -7.90 -15.28
N SER A 142 -3.27 -6.69 -15.53
CA SER A 142 -3.53 -5.66 -14.49
C SER A 142 -4.43 -6.17 -13.35
N LEU A 143 -5.37 -7.06 -13.64
CA LEU A 143 -6.23 -7.68 -12.64
C LEU A 143 -5.44 -8.53 -11.63
N ASN A 144 -4.54 -9.38 -12.11
CA ASN A 144 -3.71 -10.22 -11.25
C ASN A 144 -2.72 -9.37 -10.44
N VAL A 145 -2.17 -8.31 -11.05
CA VAL A 145 -1.35 -7.33 -10.34
C VAL A 145 -2.14 -6.70 -9.19
N ALA A 146 -3.36 -6.22 -9.46
CA ALA A 146 -4.21 -5.60 -8.45
C ALA A 146 -4.52 -6.57 -7.29
N MET A 147 -4.77 -7.85 -7.59
CA MET A 147 -4.95 -8.89 -6.58
C MET A 147 -3.70 -9.10 -5.71
N VAL A 148 -2.50 -9.13 -6.31
CA VAL A 148 -1.24 -9.28 -5.55
C VAL A 148 -0.93 -8.04 -4.71
N ILE A 149 -1.20 -6.84 -5.23
CA ILE A 149 -1.00 -5.59 -4.49
C ILE A 149 -1.97 -5.50 -3.29
N THR A 150 -3.24 -5.88 -3.47
CA THR A 150 -4.21 -5.88 -2.37
C THR A 150 -3.83 -6.91 -1.30
N LEU A 151 -3.37 -8.10 -1.69
CA LEU A 151 -2.81 -9.08 -0.76
C LEU A 151 -1.63 -8.51 0.03
N ARG A 152 -0.67 -7.86 -0.63
CA ARG A 152 0.49 -7.23 0.05
C ARG A 152 0.03 -6.23 1.11
N LYS A 153 -0.85 -5.30 0.73
CA LYS A 153 -1.38 -4.28 1.66
C LYS A 153 -2.13 -4.93 2.82
N PHE A 154 -2.90 -5.98 2.54
CA PHE A 154 -3.60 -6.75 3.56
C PHE A 154 -2.64 -7.44 4.54
N LEU A 155 -1.59 -8.11 4.05
CA LEU A 155 -0.58 -8.76 4.89
C LEU A 155 0.16 -7.75 5.77
N LEU A 156 0.49 -6.57 5.24
CA LEU A 156 1.08 -5.49 6.03
C LEU A 156 0.13 -4.99 7.13
N MET A 157 -1.17 -4.89 6.83
CA MET A 157 -2.19 -4.53 7.82
C MET A 157 -2.32 -5.60 8.91
N VAL A 158 -2.35 -6.88 8.56
CA VAL A 158 -2.38 -8.00 9.53
C VAL A 158 -1.13 -8.00 10.40
N LEU A 159 0.06 -7.86 9.78
CA LEU A 159 1.33 -7.79 10.50
C LEU A 159 1.34 -6.61 11.48
N SER A 160 0.81 -5.46 11.08
CA SER A 160 0.66 -4.30 11.95
C SER A 160 -0.18 -4.63 13.20
N VAL A 161 -1.35 -5.25 13.03
CA VAL A 161 -2.21 -5.66 14.17
C VAL A 161 -1.48 -6.62 15.12
N ILE A 162 -0.75 -7.60 14.57
CA ILE A 162 0.01 -8.58 15.37
C ILE A 162 1.18 -7.92 16.11
N LEU A 163 1.94 -7.06 15.42
CA LEU A 163 3.15 -6.43 15.97
C LEU A 163 2.80 -5.43 17.10
N PHE A 164 1.74 -4.64 16.92
CA PHE A 164 1.29 -3.67 17.93
C PHE A 164 0.43 -4.29 19.05
N LYS A 165 0.28 -5.62 19.09
CA LYS A 165 -0.48 -6.37 20.10
C LYS A 165 -1.92 -5.84 20.29
N ASN A 166 -2.56 -5.38 19.23
CA ASN A 166 -3.97 -4.99 19.29
C ASN A 166 -4.84 -6.24 19.53
N PRO A 167 -5.99 -6.12 20.23
CA PRO A 167 -6.81 -7.28 20.56
C PRO A 167 -7.38 -7.92 19.30
N PHE A 168 -6.86 -9.10 18.95
CA PHE A 168 -7.29 -9.84 17.77
C PHE A 168 -8.65 -10.49 18.02
N THR A 169 -9.73 -9.82 17.59
CA THR A 169 -11.10 -10.33 17.73
C THR A 169 -11.39 -11.46 16.73
N PHE A 170 -12.39 -12.29 17.02
CA PHE A 170 -12.85 -13.36 16.12
C PHE A 170 -13.22 -12.83 14.72
N MET A 171 -13.69 -11.57 14.62
CA MET A 171 -14.01 -10.91 13.35
C MET A 171 -12.77 -10.70 12.48
N HIS A 172 -11.59 -10.42 13.06
CA HIS A 172 -10.33 -10.35 12.31
C HIS A 172 -9.94 -11.70 11.71
N CYS A 173 -10.20 -12.80 12.44
CA CYS A 173 -9.95 -14.15 11.96
C CYS A 173 -10.82 -14.46 10.73
N ILE A 174 -12.12 -14.19 10.80
CA ILE A 174 -13.05 -14.37 9.67
C ILE A 174 -12.59 -13.53 8.46
N GLY A 175 -12.26 -12.26 8.69
CA GLY A 175 -11.77 -11.37 7.63
C GLY A 175 -10.52 -11.91 6.95
N CYS A 176 -9.56 -12.40 7.74
CA CYS A 176 -8.32 -12.99 7.24
C CYS A 176 -8.58 -14.27 6.43
N LEU A 177 -9.38 -15.20 6.96
CA LEU A 177 -9.75 -16.42 6.24
C LEU A 177 -10.42 -16.12 4.92
N LEU A 178 -11.32 -15.13 4.88
CA LEU A 178 -12.07 -14.79 3.68
C LEU A 178 -11.18 -14.12 2.60
N VAL A 179 -10.18 -13.33 3.00
CA VAL A 179 -9.15 -12.80 2.08
C VAL A 179 -8.24 -13.91 1.55
N LEU A 180 -7.79 -14.82 2.41
CA LEU A 180 -6.94 -15.95 2.02
C LEU A 180 -7.67 -16.88 1.05
N LEU A 181 -8.91 -17.28 1.36
CA LEU A 181 -9.75 -18.10 0.48
C LEU A 181 -10.01 -17.40 -0.85
N GLY A 182 -10.33 -16.10 -0.83
CA GLY A 182 -10.54 -15.32 -2.05
C GLY A 182 -9.30 -15.27 -2.94
N THR A 183 -8.11 -15.14 -2.35
CA THR A 183 -6.84 -15.12 -3.09
C THR A 183 -6.53 -16.49 -3.69
N ILE A 184 -6.65 -17.56 -2.90
CA ILE A 184 -6.41 -18.94 -3.36
C ILE A 184 -7.36 -19.28 -4.50
N ALA A 185 -8.65 -18.95 -4.38
CA ALA A 185 -9.63 -19.19 -5.44
C ALA A 185 -9.27 -18.45 -6.75
N SER A 186 -8.82 -17.20 -6.66
CA SER A 186 -8.35 -16.43 -7.82
C SER A 186 -7.12 -17.06 -8.48
N THR A 187 -6.12 -17.48 -7.70
CA THR A 187 -4.92 -18.14 -8.24
C THR A 187 -5.23 -19.49 -8.86
N LEU A 188 -6.12 -20.29 -8.24
CA LEU A 188 -6.56 -21.57 -8.80
C LEU A 188 -7.33 -21.39 -10.11
N CYS A 189 -8.15 -20.34 -10.23
CA CYS A 189 -8.84 -20.01 -11.47
C CYS A 189 -7.85 -19.67 -12.59
N ASP A 190 -6.85 -18.82 -12.32
CA ASP A 190 -5.81 -18.46 -13.30
C ASP A 190 -5.02 -19.70 -13.75
N PHE A 191 -4.65 -20.57 -12.80
CA PHE A 191 -3.93 -21.80 -13.11
C PHE A 191 -4.76 -22.77 -13.95
N LYS A 192 -6.05 -22.97 -13.61
CA LYS A 192 -6.97 -23.82 -14.37
C LYS A 192 -7.17 -23.29 -15.79
N PHE A 193 -7.28 -21.97 -15.96
CA PHE A 193 -7.42 -21.34 -17.28
C PHE A 193 -6.16 -21.50 -18.13
N LYS A 194 -4.97 -21.33 -17.54
CA LYS A 194 -3.69 -21.58 -18.23
C LYS A 194 -3.53 -23.04 -18.63
N PHE A 195 -3.91 -23.97 -17.76
CA PHE A 195 -3.85 -25.42 -18.06
C PHE A 195 -4.85 -25.82 -19.15
N ALA A 196 -6.08 -25.29 -19.12
CA ALA A 196 -7.09 -25.53 -20.15
C ALA A 196 -6.62 -25.04 -21.53
N ARG A 197 -6.01 -23.85 -21.60
CA ARG A 197 -5.47 -23.30 -22.84
C ARG A 197 -4.29 -24.10 -23.39
N LYS A 198 -3.43 -24.64 -22.50
CA LYS A 198 -2.30 -25.49 -22.92
C LYS A 198 -2.76 -26.85 -23.47
N LYS A 199 -3.96 -27.33 -23.10
CA LYS A 199 -4.52 -28.58 -23.62
C LYS A 199 -5.24 -28.41 -24.97
N SER A 200 -5.55 -27.17 -25.37
CA SER A 200 -6.23 -26.85 -26.64
C SER A 200 -5.27 -26.45 -27.78
N VAL A 201 -3.95 -26.53 -27.56
CA VAL A 201 -2.88 -26.32 -28.54
C VAL A 201 -2.04 -27.58 -28.60
#